data_AF-A0A6A4ZEE1-F1
#
_entry.id   AF-A0A6A4ZEE1-F1
#
_cell.length_a   1.000
_cell.length_b   1.000
_cell.length_c   1.000
_cell.angle_alpha   90.00
_cell.angle_beta   90.00
_cell.angle_gamma   90.00
#
_symmetry.space_group_name_H-M   'P 1'
#
loop_
_entity.id
_entity.type
_entity.pdbx_description
1 polymer ?
#
loop_
_entity_poly.entity_id
_entity_poly.type
_entity_poly.pdbx_seq_one_letter_code
_entity_poly.pdbx_strand_id
1 'polypeptide(L)'
;MNISECIFNGCANPRVSNTTKCAFHKNRDKCRMTECHNQVYARGLCVRHGGKKQCAFEGCVGNARSGSFCCRHGQPSKKKLCDHHGCTRVAHANHKCVAHGGGRKCKVASCASHARQ
;
A
#
# COMPACT_ATOMS: atom_id res chain seq x y z
N MET A 1 16.73 -2.52 -26.35
CA MET A 1 16.58 -2.53 -24.88
C MET A 1 17.95 -2.32 -24.28
N ASN A 2 18.14 -1.29 -23.45
CA ASN A 2 19.41 -1.07 -22.76
C ASN A 2 19.71 -2.27 -21.86
N ILE A 3 20.75 -3.02 -22.21
CA ILE A 3 21.16 -4.24 -21.50
C ILE A 3 21.74 -3.90 -20.12
N SER A 4 22.01 -2.63 -19.84
CA SER A 4 22.55 -2.10 -18.59
C SER A 4 21.49 -1.86 -17.50
N GLU A 5 20.20 -1.74 -17.84
CA GLU A 5 19.16 -1.29 -16.91
C GLU A 5 18.28 -2.42 -16.39
N CYS A 6 17.83 -2.30 -15.14
CA CYS A 6 17.01 -3.29 -14.47
C CYS A 6 15.79 -3.69 -15.31
N ILE A 7 15.47 -4.99 -15.34
CA ILE A 7 14.34 -5.58 -16.07
C ILE A 7 12.95 -5.08 -15.64
N PHE A 8 12.83 -4.33 -14.54
CA PHE A 8 11.53 -3.89 -14.03
C PHE A 8 11.09 -2.60 -14.72
N ASN A 9 9.81 -2.54 -15.11
CA ASN A 9 9.24 -1.41 -15.83
C ASN A 9 9.44 -0.10 -15.03
N GLY A 10 10.04 0.91 -15.68
CA GLY A 10 10.31 2.22 -15.07
C GLY A 10 11.49 2.27 -14.09
N CYS A 11 12.33 1.23 -14.03
CA CYS A 11 13.50 1.22 -13.17
C CYS A 11 14.77 1.61 -13.94
N ALA A 12 15.31 2.80 -13.69
CA ALA A 12 16.55 3.29 -14.28
C ALA A 12 17.83 2.81 -13.53
N ASN A 13 17.68 1.97 -12.50
CA ASN A 13 18.84 1.50 -11.75
C ASN A 13 19.65 0.49 -12.58
N PRO A 14 20.99 0.54 -12.50
CA PRO A 14 21.84 -0.41 -13.20
C PRO A 14 21.65 -1.82 -12.67
N ARG A 15 21.82 -2.81 -13.56
CA ARG A 15 21.86 -4.22 -13.19
C ARG A 15 23.06 -4.49 -12.31
N VAL A 16 22.90 -5.40 -11.34
CA VAL A 16 24.07 -5.98 -10.67
C VAL A 16 24.67 -7.07 -11.55
N SER A 17 25.98 -7.29 -11.43
CA SER A 17 26.71 -8.25 -12.28
C SER A 17 26.05 -9.63 -12.26
N ASN A 18 25.94 -10.26 -13.43
CA ASN A 18 25.35 -11.60 -13.62
C ASN A 18 23.84 -11.73 -13.33
N THR A 19 23.07 -10.64 -13.32
CA THR A 19 21.61 -10.71 -13.24
C THR A 19 20.92 -9.64 -14.08
N THR A 20 19.64 -9.85 -14.34
CA THR A 20 18.78 -8.90 -15.06
C THR A 20 18.19 -7.82 -14.15
N LYS A 21 18.48 -7.86 -12.83
CA LYS A 21 17.87 -7.01 -11.80
C LYS A 21 18.90 -6.07 -11.16
N CYS A 22 18.46 -4.93 -10.62
CA CYS A 22 19.29 -4.07 -9.78
C CYS A 22 19.36 -4.56 -8.33
N ALA A 23 20.23 -3.95 -7.52
CA ALA A 23 20.41 -4.32 -6.11
C ALA A 23 19.10 -4.20 -5.29
N PHE A 24 18.26 -3.21 -5.59
CA PHE A 24 16.97 -3.01 -4.93
C PHE A 24 15.94 -4.09 -5.30
N HIS A 25 16.01 -4.60 -6.53
CA HIS A 25 15.07 -5.58 -7.05
C HIS A 25 15.57 -7.03 -6.96
N LYS A 26 16.73 -7.30 -6.35
CA LYS A 26 17.33 -8.65 -6.28
C LYS A 26 16.38 -9.73 -5.74
N ASN A 27 15.55 -9.36 -4.76
CA ASN A 27 14.57 -10.24 -4.11
C ASN A 27 13.13 -9.98 -4.58
N ARG A 28 12.95 -9.38 -5.77
CA ARG A 28 11.63 -9.11 -6.34
C ARG A 28 11.40 -10.00 -7.55
N ASP A 29 10.22 -10.60 -7.61
CA ASP A 29 9.80 -11.41 -8.74
C ASP A 29 9.09 -10.57 -9.80
N LYS A 30 9.32 -10.96 -11.04
CA LYS A 30 8.64 -10.42 -12.22
C LYS A 30 7.33 -11.18 -12.42
N CYS A 31 6.31 -10.47 -12.86
CA CYS A 31 5.03 -11.07 -13.23
C CYS A 31 5.25 -12.24 -14.22
N ARG A 32 4.56 -13.36 -13.99
CA ARG A 32 4.68 -14.59 -14.79
C ARG A 32 4.17 -14.43 -16.23
N MET A 33 3.26 -13.49 -16.48
CA MET A 33 2.78 -13.19 -17.83
C MET A 33 3.92 -12.81 -18.78
N THR A 34 3.87 -13.35 -19.99
CA THR A 34 4.84 -13.12 -21.06
C THR A 34 5.00 -11.62 -21.32
N GLU A 35 6.25 -11.19 -21.52
CA GLU A 35 6.63 -9.79 -21.75
C GLU A 35 6.20 -8.78 -20.66
N CYS A 36 5.75 -9.24 -19.49
CA CYS A 36 5.44 -8.36 -18.39
C CYS A 36 6.69 -8.07 -17.56
N HIS A 37 7.00 -6.79 -17.39
CA HIS A 37 8.13 -6.30 -16.60
C HIS A 37 7.70 -5.70 -15.25
N ASN A 38 6.44 -5.90 -14.85
CA ASN A 38 5.93 -5.43 -13.56
C ASN A 38 6.29 -6.39 -12.44
N GLN A 39 6.44 -5.85 -11.23
CA GLN A 39 6.63 -6.63 -10.02
C GLN A 39 5.39 -7.47 -9.67
N VAL A 40 5.64 -8.69 -9.19
CA VAL A 40 4.61 -9.54 -8.58
C VAL A 40 4.00 -8.81 -7.38
N TYR A 41 2.68 -8.79 -7.34
CA TYR A 41 1.92 -8.39 -6.17
C TYR A 41 1.55 -9.61 -5.32
N ALA A 42 0.94 -10.63 -5.94
CA ALA A 42 0.61 -11.91 -5.31
C ALA A 42 0.43 -13.00 -6.37
N ARG A 43 0.59 -14.27 -5.96
CA ARG A 43 0.36 -15.45 -6.82
C ARG A 43 1.14 -15.42 -8.15
N GLY A 44 2.34 -14.85 -8.14
CA GLY A 44 3.18 -14.70 -9.35
C GLY A 44 2.67 -13.67 -10.37
N LEU A 45 1.66 -12.86 -10.03
CA LEU A 45 1.03 -11.91 -10.94
C LEU A 45 1.13 -10.48 -10.41
N CYS A 46 1.30 -9.50 -11.31
CA CYS A 46 1.19 -8.08 -10.98
C CYS A 46 -0.27 -7.64 -10.84
N VAL A 47 -0.52 -6.42 -10.38
CA VAL A 47 -1.89 -5.87 -10.21
C VAL A 47 -2.70 -5.94 -11.51
N ARG A 48 -2.09 -5.60 -12.65
CA ARG A 48 -2.75 -5.59 -13.97
C ARG A 48 -3.11 -7.00 -14.47
N HIS A 49 -2.34 -8.01 -14.06
CA HIS A 49 -2.53 -9.40 -14.48
C HIS A 49 -3.20 -10.26 -13.40
N GLY A 50 -3.99 -9.67 -12.51
CA GLY A 50 -4.80 -10.42 -11.54
C GLY A 50 -4.14 -10.72 -10.19
N GLY A 51 -2.97 -10.14 -9.91
CA GLY A 51 -2.34 -10.21 -8.59
C GLY A 51 -3.22 -9.60 -7.49
N LYS A 52 -4.01 -8.58 -7.82
CA LYS A 52 -4.96 -7.93 -6.90
C LYS A 52 -6.39 -8.24 -7.32
N LYS A 53 -7.24 -8.64 -6.36
CA LYS A 53 -8.67 -8.91 -6.62
C LYS A 53 -9.34 -7.66 -7.20
N GLN A 54 -10.18 -7.85 -8.21
CA GLN A 54 -11.08 -6.81 -8.71
C GLN A 54 -12.27 -6.63 -7.77
N CYS A 55 -12.92 -5.48 -7.88
CA CYS A 55 -14.15 -5.20 -7.18
C CYS A 55 -15.24 -6.16 -7.66
N ALA A 56 -15.93 -6.81 -6.73
CA ALA A 56 -17.04 -7.72 -7.03
C ALA A 56 -18.35 -7.01 -7.43
N PHE A 57 -18.33 -5.68 -7.57
CA PHE A 57 -19.48 -4.92 -8.04
C PHE A 57 -19.56 -5.00 -9.56
N GLU A 58 -20.75 -5.28 -10.09
CA GLU A 58 -20.97 -5.49 -11.52
C GLU A 58 -20.46 -4.30 -12.35
N GLY A 59 -19.72 -4.59 -13.43
CA GLY A 59 -19.13 -3.56 -14.30
C GLY A 59 -17.98 -2.75 -13.67
N CYS A 60 -17.56 -3.01 -12.42
CA CYS A 60 -16.48 -2.25 -11.79
C CYS A 60 -15.09 -2.80 -12.15
N VAL A 61 -14.30 -1.99 -12.86
CA VAL A 61 -12.89 -2.31 -13.18
C VAL A 61 -11.89 -1.98 -12.06
N GLY A 62 -12.37 -1.41 -10.95
CA GLY A 62 -11.51 -1.02 -9.83
C GLY A 62 -10.99 -2.22 -9.03
N ASN A 63 -9.86 -2.07 -8.34
CA ASN A 63 -9.36 -3.12 -7.47
C ASN A 63 -10.01 -3.08 -6.08
N ALA A 64 -10.29 -4.26 -5.52
CA ALA A 64 -10.78 -4.40 -4.15
C ALA A 64 -9.75 -3.85 -3.15
N ARG A 65 -10.22 -3.08 -2.17
CA ARG A 65 -9.40 -2.53 -1.07
C ARG A 65 -9.74 -3.19 0.27
N SER A 66 -11.02 -3.39 0.56
CA SER A 66 -11.50 -4.02 1.78
C SER A 66 -12.50 -5.11 1.43
N GLY A 67 -12.23 -6.34 1.86
CA GLY A 67 -13.00 -7.51 1.44
C GLY A 67 -12.96 -7.68 -0.09
N SER A 68 -14.14 -7.75 -0.70
CA SER A 68 -14.30 -7.97 -2.15
C SER A 68 -14.54 -6.69 -2.96
N PHE A 69 -14.55 -5.51 -2.35
CA PHE A 69 -14.99 -4.28 -3.01
C PHE A 69 -13.94 -3.16 -3.01
N CYS A 70 -14.01 -2.26 -3.99
CA CYS A 70 -13.15 -1.08 -4.09
C CYS A 70 -13.57 0.00 -3.07
N CYS A 71 -12.88 1.15 -3.04
CA CYS A 71 -13.24 2.24 -2.12
C CYS A 71 -14.64 2.85 -2.38
N ARG A 72 -15.19 2.72 -3.60
CA ARG A 72 -16.51 3.25 -3.96
C ARG A 72 -17.64 2.30 -3.64
N HIS A 73 -17.39 0.99 -3.72
CA HIS A 73 -18.42 -0.05 -3.54
C HIS A 73 -18.25 -0.86 -2.26
N GLY A 74 -17.16 -0.65 -1.52
CA GLY A 74 -16.93 -1.28 -0.23
C GLY A 74 -17.71 -0.59 0.86
N GLN A 75 -17.98 -1.33 1.94
CA GLN A 75 -18.65 -0.74 3.08
C GLN A 75 -17.85 0.44 3.61
N PRO A 76 -18.50 1.59 3.88
CA PRO A 76 -17.84 2.70 4.53
C PRO A 76 -17.28 2.20 5.87
N SER A 77 -15.98 2.37 6.09
CA SER A 77 -15.40 2.09 7.40
C SER A 77 -16.07 3.02 8.40
N LYS A 78 -16.87 2.45 9.32
CA LYS A 78 -17.44 3.21 10.44
C LYS A 78 -16.26 3.76 11.24
N LYS A 79 -16.02 5.07 11.13
CA LYS A 79 -15.02 5.76 11.93
C LYS A 79 -15.46 5.64 13.38
N LYS A 80 -14.68 4.93 14.20
CA LYS A 80 -14.96 4.84 15.63
C LYS A 80 -14.81 6.24 16.24
N LEU A 81 -15.70 6.59 17.14
CA LEU A 81 -15.59 7.83 17.92
C LEU A 81 -14.64 7.62 19.10
N CYS A 82 -14.18 8.73 19.66
CA CYS A 82 -13.37 8.75 20.86
C CYS A 82 -14.19 8.22 22.05
N ASP A 83 -13.59 7.31 22.82
CA ASP A 83 -14.17 6.69 24.02
C ASP A 83 -14.31 7.65 25.22
N HIS A 84 -13.78 8.87 25.11
CA HIS A 84 -13.87 9.85 26.19
C HIS A 84 -15.29 10.39 26.26
N HIS A 85 -15.86 10.41 27.46
CA HIS A 85 -17.24 10.84 27.72
C HIS A 85 -17.54 12.20 27.06
N GLY A 86 -18.63 12.27 26.29
CA GLY A 86 -19.05 13.48 25.56
C GLY A 86 -18.19 13.87 24.35
N CYS A 87 -17.17 13.11 23.97
CA CYS A 87 -16.31 13.44 22.83
C CYS A 87 -16.89 12.91 21.50
N THR A 88 -17.18 13.81 20.57
CA THR A 88 -17.68 13.47 19.22
C THR A 88 -16.58 13.31 18.16
N ARG A 89 -15.31 13.45 18.56
CA ARG A 89 -14.17 13.35 17.64
C ARG A 89 -13.87 11.91 17.25
N VAL A 90 -13.37 11.72 16.03
CA VAL A 90 -12.95 10.40 15.53
C VAL A 90 -11.75 9.88 16.32
N ALA A 91 -11.81 8.60 16.70
CA ALA A 91 -10.70 7.89 17.29
C ALA A 91 -9.64 7.57 16.23
N HIS A 92 -8.37 7.72 16.60
CA HIS A 92 -7.23 7.36 15.77
C HIS A 92 -6.59 6.06 16.29
N ALA A 93 -5.96 6.11 17.46
CA ALA A 93 -5.40 4.96 18.15
C ALA A 93 -6.01 4.83 19.56
N ASN A 94 -5.95 3.62 20.13
CA ASN A 94 -6.43 3.33 21.49
C ASN A 94 -7.88 3.78 21.75
N HIS A 95 -8.74 3.76 20.73
CA HIS A 95 -10.12 4.25 20.80
C HIS A 95 -10.27 5.73 21.20
N LYS A 96 -9.20 6.53 21.13
CA LYS A 96 -9.22 7.95 21.51
C LYS A 96 -8.87 8.85 20.34
N CYS A 97 -9.33 10.09 20.37
CA CYS A 97 -8.92 11.12 19.41
C CYS A 97 -7.54 11.67 19.76
N VAL A 98 -6.94 12.48 18.87
CA VAL A 98 -5.58 13.03 19.06
C VAL A 98 -5.41 13.71 20.42
N ALA A 99 -6.33 14.59 20.81
CA ALA A 99 -6.20 15.31 22.07
C ALA A 99 -6.49 14.47 23.32
N HIS A 100 -7.20 13.35 23.19
CA HIS A 100 -7.44 12.43 24.31
C HIS A 100 -6.44 11.24 24.30
N GLY A 101 -5.31 11.35 23.59
CA GLY A 101 -4.24 10.34 23.61
C GLY A 101 -4.26 9.32 22.47
N GLY A 102 -5.05 9.56 21.43
CA GLY A 102 -5.03 8.76 20.19
C GLY A 102 -3.97 9.18 19.18
N GLY A 103 -3.25 10.27 19.43
CA GLY A 103 -2.14 10.73 18.59
C GLY A 103 -0.81 10.19 19.08
N ARG A 104 0.05 9.72 18.15
CA ARG A 104 1.45 9.39 18.49
C ARG A 104 2.24 10.68 18.71
N LYS A 105 3.06 10.74 19.76
CA LYS A 105 3.99 11.86 19.99
C LYS A 105 5.18 11.74 19.04
N CYS A 106 5.78 12.88 18.69
CA CYS A 106 7.04 12.91 17.96
C CYS A 106 8.13 12.18 18.75
N LYS A 107 9.01 11.43 18.04
CA LYS A 107 10.12 10.71 18.67
C LYS A 107 11.33 11.61 18.97
N VAL A 108 11.36 12.82 18.41
CA VAL A 108 12.44 13.78 18.64
C VAL A 108 12.36 14.29 20.07
N ALA A 109 13.50 14.27 20.78
CA ALA A 109 13.59 14.75 22.15
C ALA A 109 13.06 16.18 22.26
N SER A 110 12.27 16.46 23.30
CA SER A 110 11.64 17.76 23.56
C SER A 110 10.65 18.27 22.51
N CYS A 111 10.20 17.44 21.57
CA CYS A 111 9.14 17.83 20.63
C CYS A 111 7.76 17.55 21.23
N ALA A 112 6.99 18.60 21.50
CA ALA A 112 5.61 18.48 22.01
C ALA A 112 4.57 18.11 20.94
N SER A 113 4.96 18.10 19.67
CA SER A 113 4.06 17.87 18.54
C SER A 113 3.70 16.39 18.35
N HIS A 114 2.58 16.15 17.67
CA HIS A 114 2.19 14.82 17.22
C HIS A 114 2.94 14.41 15.94
N ALA A 115 3.33 13.14 15.85
CA ALA A 115 3.91 12.56 14.65
C ALA A 115 2.87 12.46 13.53
N ARG A 116 3.25 12.84 12.31
CA ARG A 116 2.45 12.57 11.10
C ARG A 116 2.84 11.20 10.54
N GLN A 117 1.85 10.48 10.03
CA GLN A 117 1.99 9.16 9.40
C GLN A 117 2.09 9.33 7.89
#